data_AF-A0A1Y2ARI8-F1
#
_entry.id   AF-A0A1Y2ARI8-F1
#
_cell.length_a   1.000
_cell.length_b   1.000
_cell.length_c   1.000
_cell.angle_alpha   90.00
_cell.angle_beta   90.00
_cell.angle_gamma   90.00
#
_symmetry.space_group_name_H-M   'P 1'
#
loop_
_entity.id
_entity.type
_entity.pdbx_description
1 polymer ?
#
loop_
_entity_poly.entity_id
_entity_poly.type
_entity_poly.pdbx_seq_one_letter_code
_entity_poly.pdbx_strand_id
1 'polypeptide(L)'
;MDLSYDLVASKCADQMAKYQQCVLANQAGDWGTICRPEGKALAACADASVPHLAELKTTCAPQIASYRSCLDKHASASEQVIEERCSGLMRDLWQCSERTMAEIEGRNVVGEEGRLV
;
A
#
# COMPACT_ATOMS: atom_id res chain seq x y z
N MET A 1 0.57 -9.53 6.05
CA MET A 1 -0.07 -8.24 5.71
C MET A 1 -0.89 -7.62 6.84
N ASP A 2 -1.42 -8.37 7.82
CA ASP A 2 -2.21 -7.78 8.93
C ASP A 2 -1.42 -6.80 9.82
N LEU A 3 -0.12 -7.03 10.02
CA LEU A 3 0.74 -6.17 10.83
C LEU A 3 0.83 -4.73 10.33
N SER A 4 0.74 -4.50 9.01
CA SER A 4 0.78 -3.14 8.45
C SER A 4 -0.57 -2.44 8.56
N TYR A 5 -1.69 -3.16 8.49
CA TYR A 5 -3.02 -2.56 8.59
C TYR A 5 -3.31 -2.09 10.02
N ASP A 6 -3.09 -2.93 11.03
CA ASP A 6 -3.37 -2.58 12.44
C ASP A 6 -2.47 -1.44 12.94
N LEU A 7 -1.21 -1.43 12.49
CA LEU A 7 -0.28 -0.35 12.83
C LEU A 7 -0.67 0.96 12.14
N VAL A 8 -1.11 0.93 10.88
CA VAL A 8 -1.67 2.13 10.22
C VAL A 8 -2.96 2.57 10.91
N ALA A 9 -3.86 1.66 11.27
CA ALA A 9 -5.11 1.97 11.94
C ALA A 9 -4.87 2.64 13.31
N SER A 10 -3.89 2.16 14.08
CA SER A 10 -3.54 2.74 15.39
C SER A 10 -2.78 4.06 15.29
N LYS A 11 -1.91 4.25 14.29
CA LYS A 11 -1.07 5.45 14.14
C LYS A 11 -1.69 6.56 13.30
N CYS A 12 -2.59 6.20 12.38
CA CYS A 12 -3.17 7.09 11.36
C CYS A 12 -4.70 7.08 11.40
N ALA A 13 -5.30 6.82 12.57
CA ALA A 13 -6.75 6.72 12.76
C ALA A 13 -7.51 7.94 12.18
N ASP A 14 -7.00 9.15 12.42
CA ASP A 14 -7.63 10.39 11.93
C ASP A 14 -7.67 10.48 10.40
N GLN A 15 -6.56 10.15 9.74
CA GLN A 15 -6.48 10.15 8.28
C GLN A 15 -7.34 9.02 7.69
N MET A 16 -7.39 7.87 8.36
CA MET A 16 -8.21 6.74 7.97
C MET A 16 -9.71 7.09 8.04
N ALA A 17 -10.14 7.70 9.15
CA ALA A 17 -11.51 8.15 9.33
C ALA A 17 -11.92 9.20 8.28
N LYS A 18 -11.06 10.19 7.99
CA LYS A 18 -11.32 11.20 6.95
C LYS A 18 -11.48 10.57 5.56
N TYR A 19 -10.61 9.64 5.21
CA TYR A 19 -10.71 8.94 3.94
C TYR A 19 -11.98 8.10 3.84
N GLN A 20 -12.30 7.32 4.88
CA GLN A 20 -13.53 6.52 4.93
C GLN A 20 -14.79 7.39 4.83
N GLN A 21 -14.84 8.51 5.56
CA GLN A 21 -15.95 9.46 5.49
C GLN A 21 -16.13 10.02 4.09
N CYS A 22 -15.04 10.37 3.40
CA CYS A 22 -15.10 10.84 2.03
C CYS A 22 -15.65 9.77 1.08
N VAL A 23 -15.17 8.53 1.18
CA VAL A 23 -15.63 7.42 0.34
C VAL A 23 -17.12 7.16 0.57
N LEU A 24 -17.57 7.09 1.83
CA LEU A 24 -18.98 6.88 2.17
C LEU A 24 -19.87 7.99 1.62
N ALA A 25 -19.43 9.25 1.71
CA ALA A 25 -20.19 10.39 1.20
C ALA A 25 -20.26 10.43 -0.34
N ASN A 26 -19.30 9.81 -1.04
CA ASN A 26 -19.17 9.89 -2.50
C ASN A 26 -19.30 8.53 -3.20
N GLN A 27 -19.78 7.49 -2.51
CA GLN A 27 -19.81 6.11 -3.00
C GLN A 27 -20.55 5.91 -4.33
N ALA A 28 -21.50 6.80 -4.65
CA ALA A 28 -22.28 6.77 -5.88
C ALA A 28 -21.60 7.50 -7.06
N GLY A 29 -20.47 8.17 -6.83
CA GLY A 29 -19.72 8.94 -7.83
C GLY A 29 -18.28 8.46 -7.99
N ASP A 30 -17.45 9.27 -8.65
CA ASP A 30 -16.01 9.01 -8.80
C ASP A 30 -15.25 9.34 -7.50
N TRP A 31 -15.53 8.57 -6.45
CA TRP A 31 -14.87 8.70 -5.15
C TRP A 31 -13.35 8.53 -5.26
N GLY A 32 -12.85 7.78 -6.25
CA GLY A 32 -11.42 7.57 -6.48
C GLY A 32 -10.68 8.84 -6.88
N THR A 33 -11.33 9.73 -7.63
CA THR A 33 -10.80 11.07 -7.91
C THR A 33 -11.11 12.05 -6.79
N ILE A 34 -12.35 12.06 -6.29
CA ILE A 34 -12.83 13.02 -5.29
C ILE A 34 -12.03 12.90 -3.99
N CYS A 35 -11.83 11.69 -3.48
CA CYS A 35 -11.18 11.41 -2.19
C CYS A 35 -9.66 11.22 -2.30
N ARG A 36 -9.07 11.57 -3.46
CA ARG A 36 -7.62 11.49 -3.68
C ARG A 36 -6.81 12.32 -2.68
N PRO A 37 -7.23 13.53 -2.26
CA PRO A 37 -6.52 14.30 -1.23
C PRO A 37 -6.44 13.56 0.12
N GLU A 38 -7.56 13.02 0.60
CA GLU A 38 -7.65 12.26 1.86
C GLU A 38 -6.81 10.98 1.77
N GLY A 39 -6.87 10.29 0.62
CA GLY A 39 -6.04 9.11 0.36
C GLY A 39 -4.53 9.42 0.39
N LYS A 40 -4.11 10.56 -0.16
CA LYS A 40 -2.70 11.02 -0.07
C LYS A 40 -2.29 11.31 1.37
N ALA A 41 -3.15 11.93 2.16
CA ALA A 41 -2.87 12.23 3.56
C ALA A 41 -2.71 10.94 4.39
N LEU A 42 -3.56 9.94 4.16
CA LEU A 42 -3.44 8.63 4.79
C LEU A 42 -2.15 7.91 4.38
N ALA A 43 -1.82 7.91 3.09
CA ALA A 43 -0.59 7.31 2.58
C ALA A 43 0.66 7.95 3.20
N ALA A 44 0.69 9.29 3.30
CA ALA A 44 1.80 10.01 3.93
C ALA A 44 1.95 9.68 5.42
N CYS A 45 0.84 9.53 6.15
CA CYS A 45 0.89 9.11 7.55
C CYS A 45 1.43 7.67 7.69
N ALA A 46 0.96 6.77 6.84
CA ALA A 46 1.42 5.38 6.83
C ALA A 46 2.92 5.28 6.53
N ASP A 47 3.43 6.10 5.59
CA ASP A 47 4.85 6.19 5.25
C ASP A 47 5.71 6.69 6.41
N ALA A 48 5.21 7.66 7.18
CA ALA A 48 5.93 8.19 8.34
C ALA A 48 5.86 7.27 9.58
N SER A 49 4.76 6.52 9.73
CA SER A 49 4.44 5.82 10.98
C SER A 49 4.72 4.32 10.96
N VAL A 50 4.89 3.74 9.77
CA VAL A 50 5.12 2.30 9.58
C VAL A 50 6.45 2.10 8.84
N PRO A 51 7.58 2.01 9.57
CA PRO A 51 8.90 1.90 8.96
C PRO A 51 9.02 0.73 7.97
N HIS A 52 8.40 -0.41 8.31
CA HIS A 52 8.34 -1.58 7.45
C HIS A 52 7.63 -1.34 6.12
N LEU A 53 6.63 -0.47 6.10
CA LEU A 53 5.92 -0.09 4.87
C LEU A 53 6.77 0.83 4.00
N ALA A 54 7.51 1.76 4.62
CA ALA A 54 8.46 2.61 3.91
C ALA A 54 9.57 1.77 3.25
N GLU A 55 10.14 0.81 4.00
CA GLU A 55 11.14 -0.11 3.47
C GLU A 55 10.60 -0.94 2.31
N LEU A 56 9.41 -1.54 2.45
CA LEU A 56 8.77 -2.28 1.37
C LEU A 56 8.59 -1.43 0.11
N LYS A 57 8.11 -0.18 0.27
CA LYS A 57 7.92 0.74 -0.84
C LYS A 57 9.24 1.09 -1.55
N THR A 58 10.32 1.26 -0.80
CA THR A 58 11.65 1.51 -1.36
C THR A 58 12.18 0.28 -2.09
N THR A 59 12.11 -0.91 -1.48
CA THR A 59 12.61 -2.16 -2.06
C THR A 59 11.84 -2.55 -3.32
N CYS A 60 10.52 -2.43 -3.30
CA CYS A 60 9.65 -2.78 -4.42
C CYS A 60 9.34 -1.60 -5.35
N ALA A 61 10.05 -0.47 -5.23
CA ALA A 61 9.83 0.72 -6.05
C ALA A 61 9.80 0.43 -7.57
N PRO A 62 10.68 -0.43 -8.14
CA PRO A 62 10.64 -0.75 -9.57
C PRO A 62 9.35 -1.45 -10.01
N GLN A 63 8.86 -2.42 -9.22
CA GLN A 63 7.64 -3.16 -9.48
C GLN A 63 6.41 -2.26 -9.31
N ILE A 64 6.40 -1.43 -8.25
CA ILE A 64 5.36 -0.41 -8.02
C ILE A 64 5.28 0.54 -9.21
N ALA A 65 6.42 1.06 -9.67
CA ALA A 65 6.48 2.00 -10.79
C ALA A 65 6.02 1.34 -12.10
N SER A 66 6.43 0.09 -12.36
CA SER A 66 6.03 -0.65 -13.55
C SER A 66 4.52 -0.88 -13.60
N TYR A 67 3.94 -1.34 -12.49
CA TYR A 67 2.49 -1.55 -12.39
C TYR A 67 1.71 -0.25 -12.53
N ARG A 68 2.12 0.82 -11.81
CA ARG A 68 1.50 2.15 -11.95
C ARG A 68 1.57 2.69 -13.37
N SER A 69 2.72 2.57 -14.02
CA SER A 69 2.89 3.00 -15.42
C SER A 69 1.94 2.24 -16.35
N CYS A 70 1.69 0.95 -16.10
CA CYS A 70 0.72 0.18 -16.86
C CYS A 70 -0.71 0.70 -16.65
N LEU A 71 -1.11 0.93 -15.39
CA LEU A 71 -2.41 1.49 -15.06
C LEU A 71 -2.62 2.87 -15.71
N ASP A 72 -1.64 3.77 -15.61
CA ASP A 72 -1.72 5.11 -16.19
C ASP A 72 -1.85 5.06 -17.72
N LYS A 73 -1.11 4.16 -18.39
CA LYS A 73 -1.23 3.94 -19.85
C LYS A 73 -2.61 3.42 -20.27
N HIS A 74 -3.32 2.75 -19.37
CA HIS A 74 -4.62 2.14 -19.64
C HIS A 74 -5.75 2.76 -18.81
N ALA A 75 -5.58 4.00 -18.31
CA ALA A 75 -6.50 4.65 -17.38
C ALA A 75 -7.93 4.84 -17.93
N SER A 76 -8.09 4.87 -19.27
CA SER A 76 -9.39 4.98 -19.95
C SER A 76 -9.86 3.67 -20.59
N ALA A 77 -9.13 2.57 -20.37
CA ALA A 77 -9.48 1.26 -20.92
C ALA A 77 -10.53 0.55 -20.03
N SER A 78 -11.17 -0.48 -20.58
CA SER A 78 -12.05 -1.34 -19.77
C SER A 78 -11.25 -2.15 -18.75
N GLU A 79 -11.92 -2.59 -17.67
CA GLU A 79 -11.30 -3.44 -16.65
C GLU A 79 -10.66 -4.71 -17.23
N GLN A 80 -11.30 -5.34 -18.22
CA GLN A 80 -10.74 -6.51 -18.91
C GLN A 80 -9.41 -6.22 -19.59
N VAL A 81 -9.27 -5.05 -20.23
CA VAL A 81 -8.00 -4.66 -20.86
C VAL A 81 -6.94 -4.39 -19.79
N ILE A 82 -7.32 -3.76 -18.68
CA ILE A 82 -6.39 -3.51 -17.56
C ILE A 82 -5.92 -4.84 -16.95
N GLU A 83 -6.83 -5.80 -16.76
CA GLU A 83 -6.53 -7.13 -16.24
C GLU A 83 -5.56 -7.86 -17.17
N GLU A 84 -5.87 -7.95 -18.46
CA GLU A 84 -5.02 -8.61 -19.45
C GLU A 84 -3.62 -7.98 -19.56
N ARG A 85 -3.53 -6.65 -19.47
CA ARG A 85 -2.27 -5.92 -19.71
C ARG A 85 -1.42 -5.74 -18.45
N CYS A 86 -2.03 -5.62 -17.28
CA CYS A 86 -1.34 -5.23 -16.05
C CYS A 86 -1.30 -6.33 -14.97
N SER A 87 -2.06 -7.43 -15.10
CA SER A 87 -2.08 -8.51 -14.08
C SER A 87 -0.72 -9.18 -13.86
N GLY A 88 0.11 -9.32 -14.91
CA GLY A 88 1.48 -9.82 -14.78
C GLY A 88 2.34 -8.93 -13.87
N LEU A 89 2.27 -7.61 -14.08
CA LEU A 89 2.99 -6.63 -13.25
C LEU A 89 2.45 -6.57 -11.82
N MET A 90 1.14 -6.79 -11.64
CA MET A 90 0.53 -6.93 -10.32
C MET A 90 1.09 -8.14 -9.58
N ARG A 91 1.29 -9.27 -10.28
CA ARG A 91 1.90 -10.48 -9.71
C ARG A 91 3.35 -10.24 -9.31
N ASP A 92 4.14 -9.55 -10.14
CA ASP A 92 5.54 -9.22 -9.83
C ASP A 92 5.63 -8.32 -8.58
N LEU A 93 4.74 -7.33 -8.48
CA LEU A 93 4.63 -6.48 -7.30
C LEU A 93 4.24 -7.28 -6.05
N TRP A 94 3.28 -8.18 -6.17
CA TRP A 94 2.87 -9.06 -5.07
C TRP A 94 4.04 -9.94 -4.59
N GLN A 95 4.76 -10.58 -5.50
CA GLN A 95 5.92 -11.41 -5.17
C GLN A 95 7.03 -10.61 -4.48
N CYS A 96 7.29 -9.38 -4.94
CA CYS A 96 8.25 -8.50 -4.28
C CYS A 96 7.79 -8.16 -2.85
N SER A 97 6.51 -7.85 -2.69
CA SER A 97 5.93 -7.48 -1.39
C SER A 97 6.03 -8.63 -0.39
N GLU A 98 5.66 -9.84 -0.78
CA GLU A 98 5.73 -11.03 0.07
C GLU A 98 7.17 -11.34 0.50
N ARG A 99 8.11 -11.33 -0.45
CA ARG A 99 9.54 -11.56 -0.15
C ARG A 99 10.08 -10.52 0.83
N THR A 100 9.80 -9.24 0.56
CA THR A 100 10.31 -8.14 1.39
C THR A 100 9.70 -8.18 2.79
N MET A 101 8.40 -8.48 2.91
CA MET A 101 7.76 -8.64 4.22
C MET A 101 8.35 -9.81 5.01
N ALA A 102 8.58 -10.96 4.36
CA ALA A 102 9.23 -12.10 5.00
C ALA A 102 10.64 -11.76 5.50
N GLU A 103 11.42 -10.98 4.74
CA GLU A 103 12.74 -10.49 5.15
C GLU A 103 12.66 -9.50 6.33
N ILE A 104 11.66 -8.62 6.34
CA ILE A 104 11.38 -7.69 7.45
C ILE A 104 11.02 -8.47 8.73
N GLU A 105 10.07 -9.39 8.64
CA GLU A 105 9.60 -10.19 9.77
C GLU A 105 10.71 -11.09 10.31
N GLY A 106 11.50 -11.73 9.43
CA GLY A 106 12.65 -12.55 9.82
C GLY A 106 13.74 -11.76 10.57
N ARG A 107 13.92 -10.47 10.28
CA ARG A 107 14.85 -9.61 11.03
C ARG A 107 14.33 -9.23 12.41
N ASN A 108 13.02 -9.07 12.56
CA ASN A 108 12.41 -8.78 13.86
C ASN A 108 12.56 -9.96 14.83
N VAL A 109 12.53 -11.21 14.33
CA VAL A 109 12.73 -12.41 15.16
C VAL A 109 14.16 -12.54 15.70
N VAL A 110 15.18 -12.17 14.91
CA VAL A 110 16.60 -12.24 15.34
C VAL A 110 16.96 -11.13 16.35
N GLY A 111 16.16 -10.06 16.45
CA GLY A 111 16.40 -8.93 17.35
C GLY A 111 15.95 -9.13 18.81
N GLU A 112 15.06 -10.09 19.09
CA GLU A 112 14.51 -10.33 20.44
C GLU A 112 15.31 -11.35 21.28
N GLU A 113 16.21 -12.14 20.69
CA GLU A 113 17.05 -13.11 21.41
C GLU A 113 18.32 -12.51 22.07
N GLY A 114 18.35 -11.18 22.25
CA GLY A 114 19.52 -10.43 22.75
C GLY A 114 19.37 -9.82 24.15
N ARG A 115 18.40 -10.21 24.98
CA ARG A 115 18.29 -9.73 26.36
C ARG A 115 17.90 -10.84 27.34
N LEU A 116 18.90 -11.43 27.97
CA LEU A 116 18.80 -12.05 29.28
C LEU A 116 19.48 -11.12 30.30
N VAL A 117 18.82 -10.99 31.45
CA VAL A 117 19.04 -10.14 32.63
C VAL A 117 20.50 -9.78 32.91
#